data_AF-A0A246EF69-F1
#
_entry.id   AF-A0A246EF69-F1
#
_cell.length_a   1.000
_cell.length_b   1.000
_cell.length_c   1.000
_cell.angle_alpha   90.00
_cell.angle_beta   90.00
_cell.angle_gamma   90.00
#
_symmetry.space_group_name_H-M   'P 1'
#
loop_
_entity.id
_entity.type
_entity.pdbx_description
1 polymer ?
#
loop_
_entity_poly.entity_id
_entity_poly.type
_entity_poly.pdbx_seq_one_letter_code
_entity_poly.pdbx_strand_id
1 'polypeptide(L)'
;MEDTEKIVTIYKEGDNLIYVYGLEGKKPEIKLVGKADKNLFKNFGGMDLEPWYHLVFKNKNYSYVITYADNNDFGPLYRLEVYKDGNLNPIFYKRLDSSTVTDVFFLDYINDEESIFYNLPQDKVPFYY
;
A
#
# COMPACT_ATOMS: atom_id res chain seq x y z
N MET A 1 10.16 -28.20 -0.61
CA MET A 1 10.74 -26.90 -1.01
C MET A 1 10.48 -25.98 0.16
N GLU A 2 11.50 -25.33 0.70
CA GLU A 2 11.25 -24.21 1.63
C GLU A 2 10.49 -23.16 0.83
N ASP A 3 9.21 -22.98 1.14
CA ASP A 3 8.46 -21.80 0.72
C ASP A 3 9.16 -20.61 1.39
N THR A 4 10.15 -20.07 0.68
CA THR A 4 10.81 -18.83 1.05
C THR A 4 9.85 -17.73 0.68
N GLU A 5 8.82 -17.59 1.51
CA GLU A 5 7.76 -16.65 1.28
C GLU A 5 8.33 -15.23 1.35
N LYS A 6 8.27 -14.51 0.23
CA LYS A 6 8.54 -13.08 0.23
C LYS A 6 7.38 -12.36 0.87
N ILE A 7 7.71 -11.53 1.83
CA ILE A 7 6.76 -10.69 2.57
C ILE A 7 6.88 -9.24 2.12
N VAL A 8 5.80 -8.52 2.32
CA VAL A 8 5.75 -7.07 2.27
C VAL A 8 5.72 -6.59 3.71
N THR A 9 6.41 -5.50 4.02
CA THR A 9 6.40 -4.89 5.35
C THR A 9 6.30 -3.39 5.17
N ILE A 10 5.37 -2.77 5.89
CA ILE A 10 5.12 -1.33 5.83
C ILE A 10 5.16 -0.80 7.26
N TYR A 11 5.94 0.24 7.51
CA TYR A 11 6.07 0.84 8.84
C TYR A 11 6.47 2.31 8.78
N LYS A 12 6.14 3.08 9.82
CA LYS A 12 6.58 4.47 9.96
C LYS A 12 8.01 4.56 10.48
N GLU A 13 8.80 5.46 9.91
CA GLU A 13 10.12 5.83 10.42
C GLU A 13 10.27 7.36 10.39
N GLY A 14 9.98 8.01 11.52
CA GLY A 14 9.87 9.47 11.60
C GLY A 14 8.73 9.98 10.71
N ASP A 15 9.03 10.92 9.82
CA ASP A 15 8.07 11.46 8.84
C ASP A 15 7.95 10.62 7.57
N ASN A 16 8.68 9.50 7.48
CA ASN A 16 8.68 8.63 6.31
C ASN A 16 7.78 7.42 6.53
N LEU A 17 7.19 6.95 5.44
CA LEU A 17 6.58 5.63 5.38
C LEU A 17 7.49 4.70 4.61
N ILE A 18 7.90 3.60 5.22
CA ILE A 18 8.85 2.67 4.60
C ILE A 18 8.08 1.50 4.03
N TYR A 19 8.30 1.21 2.75
CA TYR A 19 7.83 0.00 2.09
C TYR A 19 9.01 -0.93 1.88
N VAL A 20 8.88 -2.17 2.33
CA VAL A 20 9.90 -3.20 2.19
C VAL A 20 9.29 -4.44 1.53
N TYR A 21 10.04 -5.04 0.61
CA TYR A 21 9.69 -6.33 0.01
C TYR A 21 10.93 -7.23 -0.06
N GLY A 22 10.78 -8.47 0.37
CA GLY A 22 11.85 -9.47 0.35
C GLY A 22 11.57 -10.65 1.28
N LEU A 23 12.57 -11.50 1.47
CA LEU A 23 12.50 -12.61 2.43
C LEU A 23 12.65 -12.10 3.86
N GLU A 24 11.82 -12.64 4.76
CA GLU A 24 11.89 -12.32 6.19
C GLU A 24 13.29 -12.63 6.76
N GLY A 25 13.80 -11.74 7.61
CA GLY A 25 15.14 -11.87 8.23
C GLY A 25 16.31 -11.73 7.25
N LYS A 26 16.07 -11.38 5.98
CA LYS A 26 17.11 -11.14 4.97
C LYS A 26 17.15 -9.67 4.55
N LYS A 27 18.22 -9.30 3.83
CA LYS A 27 18.31 -7.99 3.19
C LYS A 27 17.14 -7.85 2.20
N PRO A 28 16.38 -6.75 2.25
CA PRO A 28 15.24 -6.58 1.37
C PRO A 28 15.67 -6.40 -0.09
N GLU A 29 14.85 -6.91 -1.00
CA GLU A 29 15.02 -6.75 -2.44
C GLU A 29 14.61 -5.35 -2.89
N ILE A 30 13.55 -4.83 -2.27
CA ILE A 30 13.05 -3.47 -2.49
C ILE A 30 12.90 -2.80 -1.13
N LYS A 31 13.44 -1.59 -1.02
CA LYS A 31 13.16 -0.65 0.07
C LYS A 31 12.81 0.71 -0.55
N LEU A 32 11.60 1.19 -0.32
CA LEU A 32 11.15 2.51 -0.72
C LEU A 32 10.94 3.36 0.52
N VAL A 33 11.40 4.60 0.45
CA VAL A 33 11.14 5.61 1.47
C VAL A 33 10.10 6.55 0.88
N GLY A 34 8.85 6.41 1.34
CA GLY A 34 7.74 7.26 0.97
C GLY A 34 7.74 8.55 1.78
N LYS A 35 7.68 9.68 1.09
CA LYS A 35 7.50 11.02 1.64
C LYS A 35 6.27 11.66 1.01
N ALA A 36 5.38 12.19 1.86
CA ALA A 36 4.22 12.95 1.44
C ALA A 36 4.62 14.05 0.43
N ASP A 37 3.76 14.32 -0.54
CA ASP A 37 3.95 15.32 -1.61
C ASP A 37 5.16 15.12 -2.54
N LYS A 38 5.91 14.04 -2.37
CA LYS A 38 7.06 13.71 -3.23
C LYS A 38 6.80 12.44 -4.00
N ASN A 39 6.66 11.34 -3.27
CA ASN A 39 6.56 10.01 -3.86
C ASN A 39 5.58 9.11 -3.11
N LEU A 40 4.87 9.64 -2.12
CA LEU A 40 3.81 8.97 -1.38
C LEU A 40 2.52 9.76 -1.53
N PHE A 41 1.48 9.09 -1.99
CA PHE A 41 0.17 9.67 -2.26
C PHE A 41 -0.93 8.73 -1.77
N LYS A 42 -2.13 9.28 -1.58
CA LYS A 42 -3.34 8.49 -1.39
C LYS A 42 -4.17 8.45 -2.67
N ASN A 43 -4.93 7.39 -2.86
CA ASN A 43 -6.00 7.36 -3.84
C ASN A 43 -7.25 6.73 -3.21
N PHE A 44 -8.41 7.16 -3.69
CA PHE A 44 -9.69 6.57 -3.32
C PHE A 44 -10.19 5.85 -4.55
N GLY A 45 -10.33 4.53 -4.46
CA GLY A 45 -10.94 3.70 -5.48
C GLY A 45 -12.22 3.10 -4.94
N GLY A 46 -13.13 2.72 -5.83
CA GLY A 46 -14.41 2.13 -5.48
C GLY A 46 -15.61 3.02 -5.77
N MET A 47 -16.78 2.39 -5.87
CA MET A 47 -18.07 3.09 -5.90
C MET A 47 -18.40 3.62 -4.49
N ASP A 48 -19.30 4.60 -4.40
CA ASP A 48 -19.72 5.35 -3.19
C ASP A 48 -20.09 4.51 -1.94
N LEU A 49 -20.12 3.18 -2.02
CA LEU A 49 -20.58 2.27 -0.97
C LEU A 49 -19.46 1.44 -0.32
N GLU A 50 -18.25 1.38 -0.90
CA GLU A 50 -17.10 0.65 -0.30
C GLU A 50 -15.80 1.43 -0.53
N PRO A 51 -15.28 2.15 0.46
CA PRO A 51 -14.06 2.92 0.29
C PRO A 51 -12.86 1.97 0.20
N TRP A 52 -12.24 1.88 -0.98
CA TRP A 52 -10.93 1.26 -1.12
C TRP A 52 -9.86 2.34 -0.90
N TYR A 53 -9.08 2.14 0.15
CA TYR A 53 -8.01 3.05 0.53
C TYR A 53 -6.73 2.60 -0.16
N HIS A 54 -6.24 3.40 -1.10
CA HIS A 54 -5.02 3.10 -1.84
C HIS A 54 -3.89 3.99 -1.37
N LEU A 55 -2.80 3.38 -0.95
CA LEU A 55 -1.54 4.04 -0.68
C LEU A 55 -0.59 3.80 -1.85
N VAL A 56 -0.10 4.88 -2.45
CA VAL A 56 0.64 4.84 -3.71
C VAL A 56 2.06 5.35 -3.51
N PHE A 57 3.04 4.46 -3.68
CA PHE A 57 4.46 4.82 -3.75
C PHE A 57 4.89 4.93 -5.21
N LYS A 58 5.41 6.09 -5.60
CA LYS A 58 5.98 6.31 -6.92
C LYS A 58 7.50 6.16 -6.87
N ASN A 59 8.06 5.36 -7.77
CA ASN A 59 9.51 5.24 -7.91
C ASN A 59 9.87 5.05 -9.37
N LYS A 60 10.52 6.07 -9.96
CA LYS A 60 10.81 6.12 -11.40
C LYS A 60 9.53 5.89 -12.20
N ASN A 61 9.50 4.83 -13.00
CA ASN A 61 8.39 4.41 -13.83
C ASN A 61 7.48 3.35 -13.19
N TYR A 62 7.60 3.13 -11.87
CA TYR A 62 6.79 2.16 -11.14
C TYR A 62 5.90 2.85 -10.12
N SER A 63 4.68 2.33 -10.00
CA SER A 63 3.76 2.66 -8.91
C SER A 63 3.48 1.41 -8.09
N TYR A 64 3.74 1.46 -6.79
CA TYR A 64 3.47 0.39 -5.84
C TYR A 64 2.23 0.80 -5.06
N VAL A 65 1.15 0.06 -5.24
CA VAL A 65 -0.17 0.37 -4.68
C VAL A 65 -0.47 -0.67 -3.61
N ILE A 66 -0.70 -0.19 -2.39
CA ILE A 66 -1.25 -1.00 -1.31
C ILE A 66 -2.71 -0.60 -1.16
N THR A 67 -3.58 -1.56 -1.38
CA THR A 67 -5.02 -1.41 -1.20
C THR A 67 -5.39 -2.02 0.14
N TYR A 68 -6.18 -1.26 0.90
CA TYR A 68 -6.94 -1.76 2.02
C TYR A 68 -8.43 -1.58 1.76
N ALA A 69 -9.19 -2.63 2.03
CA ALA A 69 -10.64 -2.58 2.10
C ALA A 69 -11.08 -3.32 3.36
N ASP A 70 -11.93 -2.70 4.17
CA ASP A 70 -12.62 -3.39 5.24
C ASP A 70 -13.82 -4.11 4.65
N ASN A 71 -13.77 -5.43 4.60
CA ASN A 71 -14.85 -6.24 4.04
C ASN A 71 -15.63 -6.88 5.19
N ASN A 72 -16.88 -6.48 5.34
CA ASN A 72 -17.76 -6.98 6.41
C ASN A 72 -17.93 -8.51 6.42
N ASP A 73 -17.79 -9.17 5.27
CA ASP A 73 -18.00 -10.62 5.13
C ASP A 73 -16.71 -11.43 5.27
N PHE A 74 -15.54 -10.83 4.98
CA PHE A 74 -14.26 -11.55 4.87
C PHE A 74 -13.11 -10.97 5.71
N GLY A 75 -13.38 -9.92 6.50
CA GLY A 75 -12.38 -9.18 7.25
C GLY A 75 -11.51 -8.27 6.37
N PRO A 76 -10.49 -7.61 6.94
CA PRO A 76 -9.67 -6.66 6.22
C PRO A 76 -8.91 -7.33 5.08
N LEU A 77 -9.03 -6.74 3.89
CA LEU A 77 -8.36 -7.16 2.68
C LEU A 77 -7.19 -6.23 2.39
N TYR A 78 -5.99 -6.80 2.42
CA TYR A 78 -4.78 -6.13 1.97
C TYR A 78 -4.34 -6.69 0.63
N ARG A 79 -4.07 -5.81 -0.33
CA ARG A 79 -3.56 -6.19 -1.65
C ARG A 79 -2.39 -5.30 -2.03
N LEU A 80 -1.34 -5.91 -2.55
CA LEU A 80 -0.23 -5.23 -3.19
C LEU A 80 -0.34 -5.39 -4.69
N GLU A 81 -0.23 -4.28 -5.40
CA GLU A 81 -0.10 -4.24 -6.86
C GLU A 81 1.09 -3.37 -7.26
N VAL A 82 1.79 -3.77 -8.31
CA VAL A 82 2.86 -2.97 -8.91
C VAL A 82 2.51 -2.71 -10.36
N TYR A 83 2.52 -1.45 -10.74
CA TYR A 83 2.27 -0.96 -12.09
C TYR A 83 3.55 -0.36 -12.66
N LYS A 84 3.66 -0.39 -13.99
CA LYS A 84 4.74 0.24 -14.74
C LYS A 84 4.13 1.23 -15.74
N ASP A 85 4.56 2.50 -15.70
CA ASP A 85 4.17 3.63 -16.57
C ASP A 85 2.92 3.44 -17.45
N GLY A 86 1.78 3.99 -17.01
CA GLY A 86 0.56 4.04 -17.82
C GLY A 86 -0.09 2.70 -18.12
N ASN A 87 0.48 1.58 -17.67
CA ASN A 87 -0.16 0.28 -17.76
C ASN A 87 -1.33 0.21 -16.78
N LEU A 88 -2.51 -0.12 -17.31
CA LEU A 88 -3.73 -0.32 -16.53
C LEU A 88 -3.71 -1.64 -15.75
N ASN A 89 -2.90 -2.61 -16.20
CA ASN A 89 -2.78 -3.91 -15.56
C ASN A 89 -1.53 -3.97 -14.67
N PRO A 90 -1.63 -4.53 -13.45
CA PRO A 90 -0.48 -4.70 -12.59
C PRO A 90 0.47 -5.75 -13.19
N ILE A 91 1.77 -5.49 -13.14
CA ILE A 91 2.83 -6.44 -13.50
C ILE A 91 3.13 -7.41 -12.35
N PHE A 92 2.64 -7.11 -11.15
CA PHE A 92 2.71 -7.94 -9.97
C PHE A 92 1.47 -7.69 -9.13
N TYR A 93 0.83 -8.74 -8.63
CA TYR A 93 -0.24 -8.65 -7.65
C TYR A 93 -0.06 -9.74 -6.59
N LYS A 94 -0.31 -9.41 -5.32
CA LYS A 94 -0.33 -10.37 -4.21
C LYS A 94 -1.37 -9.94 -3.18
N ARG A 95 -2.20 -10.88 -2.74
CA ARG A 95 -3.01 -10.70 -1.52
C ARG A 95 -2.10 -10.84 -0.32
N LEU A 96 -2.16 -9.87 0.58
CA LEU A 96 -1.35 -9.82 1.78
C LEU A 96 -2.17 -10.38 2.95
N ASP A 97 -1.52 -11.19 3.78
CA ASP A 97 -2.07 -11.55 5.08
C ASP A 97 -1.97 -10.35 6.03
N SER A 98 -2.96 -10.17 6.90
CA SER A 98 -2.94 -9.20 8.00
C SER A 98 -1.62 -9.14 8.78
N SER A 99 -0.95 -10.29 8.97
CA SER A 99 0.35 -10.40 9.65
C SER A 99 1.53 -9.76 8.89
N THR A 100 1.39 -9.53 7.58
CA THR A 100 2.42 -8.87 6.76
C THR A 100 2.37 -7.35 6.83
N VAL A 101 1.24 -6.78 7.30
CA VAL A 101 1.12 -5.34 7.57
C VAL A 101 1.35 -5.11 9.05
N THR A 102 2.60 -4.81 9.39
CA THR A 102 3.13 -4.80 10.77
C THR A 102 2.83 -3.52 11.54
N ASP A 103 2.25 -2.53 10.87
CA ASP A 103 1.90 -1.24 11.47
C ASP A 103 0.45 -0.92 11.10
N VAL A 104 -0.34 -0.52 12.09
CA VAL A 104 -1.83 -0.48 12.12
C VAL A 104 -2.38 0.68 11.27
N PHE A 105 -1.62 1.11 10.26
CA PHE A 105 -1.80 2.29 9.43
C PHE A 105 -3.20 2.47 8.86
N PHE A 106 -3.81 1.37 8.43
CA PHE A 106 -5.18 1.38 7.94
C PHE A 106 -6.21 1.15 9.05
N LEU A 107 -5.89 0.31 10.04
CA LEU A 107 -6.85 -0.18 11.03
C LEU A 107 -7.11 0.81 12.18
N ASP A 108 -6.11 1.57 12.63
CA ASP A 108 -6.28 2.47 13.78
C ASP A 108 -6.89 3.82 13.37
N TYR A 109 -6.87 4.17 12.08
CA TYR A 109 -7.05 5.56 11.67
C TYR A 109 -7.96 5.79 10.46
N ILE A 110 -8.66 4.79 9.91
CA ILE A 110 -9.55 5.03 8.77
C ILE A 110 -10.71 5.98 9.08
N ASN A 111 -11.07 6.11 10.36
CA ASN A 111 -12.08 7.07 10.83
C ASN A 111 -11.49 8.19 11.70
N ASP A 112 -10.17 8.31 11.77
CA ASP A 112 -9.50 9.35 12.53
C ASP A 112 -8.93 10.40 11.55
N GLU A 113 -9.36 11.65 11.67
CA GLU A 113 -8.86 12.76 10.86
C GLU A 113 -7.35 12.99 11.06
N GLU A 114 -6.78 12.50 12.17
CA GLU A 114 -5.33 12.52 12.42
C GLU A 114 -4.57 11.43 11.66
N SER A 115 -5.26 10.54 10.93
CA SER A 115 -4.63 9.58 10.04
C SER A 115 -3.66 10.26 9.10
N ILE A 116 -2.45 9.70 9.03
CA ILE A 116 -1.50 10.07 7.99
C ILE A 116 -2.12 9.88 6.60
N PHE A 117 -3.03 8.93 6.41
CA PHE A 117 -3.71 8.73 5.14
C PHE A 117 -4.53 9.97 4.74
N TYR A 118 -5.35 10.55 5.64
CA TYR A 118 -6.12 11.75 5.29
C TYR A 118 -5.23 12.96 5.04
N ASN A 119 -4.07 13.03 5.68
CA ASN A 119 -3.09 14.09 5.48
C ASN A 119 -2.21 13.92 4.23
N LEU A 120 -2.28 12.78 3.53
CA LEU A 120 -1.57 12.62 2.26
C LEU A 120 -2.26 13.37 1.12
N PRO A 121 -1.49 13.90 0.16
CA PRO A 121 -2.05 14.42 -1.08
C PRO A 121 -2.72 13.32 -1.90
N GLN A 122 -3.83 13.68 -2.54
CA GLN A 122 -4.49 12.83 -3.53
C GLN A 122 -3.60 12.65 -4.76
N ASP A 123 -3.43 11.42 -5.22
CA ASP A 123 -2.78 11.15 -6.49
C ASP A 123 -3.63 11.71 -7.64
N LYS A 124 -2.99 12.46 -8.53
CA LYS A 124 -3.63 13.09 -9.69
C LYS A 124 -4.00 12.09 -10.79
N VAL A 125 -3.46 10.87 -10.72
CA VAL A 125 -3.80 9.78 -11.63
C VAL A 125 -4.76 8.84 -10.91
N PRO A 126 -6.04 8.80 -11.28
CA PRO A 126 -6.99 7.88 -10.66
C PRO A 126 -6.63 6.44 -11.01
N PHE A 127 -6.62 5.55 -10.02
CA PHE A 127 -6.66 4.11 -10.26
C PHE A 127 -8.13 3.73 -10.40
N TYR A 128 -8.68 3.84 -11.62
CA TYR A 128 -10.00 3.30 -11.91
C TYR A 128 -9.88 1.79 -12.09
N TYR A 129 -10.51 1.03 -11.19
CA TYR A 129 -10.86 -0.37 -11.42
C TYR A 129 -12.19 -0.46 -12.16
#